data_AF-A0A2M7DNT4-F1
#
_entry.id   AF-A0A2M7DNT4-F1
#
_cell.length_a   1.000
_cell.length_b   1.000
_cell.length_c   1.000
_cell.angle_alpha   90.00
_cell.angle_beta   90.00
_cell.angle_gamma   90.00
#
_symmetry.space_group_name_H-M   'P 1'
#
loop_
_entity.id
_entity.type
_entity.pdbx_description
1 polymer ?
#
loop_
_entity_poly.entity_id
_entity_poly.type
_entity_poly.pdbx_seq_one_letter_code
_entity_poly.pdbx_strand_id
1 'polypeptide(L)'
;MKVFIFSVIIFLSTTFLFSQTSETKYLDNPLAIQPKLVVGIVVDQMRYDYVTRFYNKYGEGGFKRMINEGFTFKNHNFNYIPTYTGPGHASIFTGTTPSIHGIIANDWYDKTIQKSVYCVQDDSINSVGTENNSGKMSPHRMKTTTITDQLRLATQQKSKVIGISLKDRGAILPVGHSGTAYWFLGKEEAKWISSSFYMETLPEWVTDFNTSGVVKSYLQEWNTLYPIQNYSESGPDKTNFEKTFNGKESSVFPYDLKALAPVNGNFDLIKETPFGNSITTDFAIAAIEGENLGANTVTDFLAISYSSTDYIGHTFGINSKEIQDTYLR
;
A
#
# COMPACT_ATOMS: atom_id res chain seq x y z
N MET A 1 34.14 104.11 -5.67
CA MET A 1 34.74 102.77 -5.84
C MET A 1 33.81 101.77 -5.14
N LYS A 2 32.96 101.07 -5.89
CA LYS A 2 31.89 100.21 -5.34
C LYS A 2 32.47 98.82 -5.05
N VAL A 3 32.39 98.40 -3.79
CA VAL A 3 32.83 97.09 -3.31
C VAL A 3 31.71 96.08 -3.56
N PHE A 4 31.98 95.04 -4.34
CA PHE A 4 31.07 93.91 -4.53
C PHE A 4 31.38 92.83 -3.49
N ILE A 5 30.40 92.50 -2.65
CA ILE A 5 30.43 91.37 -1.72
C ILE A 5 29.90 90.15 -2.47
N PHE A 6 30.74 89.13 -2.65
CA PHE A 6 30.32 87.84 -3.19
C PHE A 6 29.89 86.94 -2.03
N SER A 7 28.58 86.68 -1.91
CA SER A 7 28.03 85.68 -1.01
C SER A 7 28.12 84.31 -1.65
N VAL A 8 28.91 83.41 -1.05
CA VAL A 8 28.99 82.00 -1.45
C VAL A 8 27.81 81.26 -0.81
N ILE A 9 26.84 80.83 -1.61
CA ILE A 9 25.74 79.95 -1.19
C ILE A 9 26.25 78.51 -1.29
N ILE A 10 26.44 77.86 -0.15
CA ILE A 10 26.76 76.42 -0.05
C ILE A 10 25.46 75.65 -0.13
N PHE A 11 25.22 74.96 -1.25
CA PHE A 11 24.14 73.98 -1.38
C PHE A 11 24.56 72.68 -0.67
N LEU A 12 24.00 72.43 0.51
CA LEU A 12 24.09 71.13 1.19
C LEU A 12 23.11 70.17 0.49
N SER A 13 23.60 69.29 -0.38
CA SER A 13 22.80 68.21 -0.94
C SER A 13 22.64 67.10 0.11
N THR A 14 21.50 67.04 0.79
CA THR A 14 21.12 65.91 1.62
C THR A 14 20.72 64.74 0.72
N THR A 15 21.67 63.84 0.46
CA THR A 15 21.36 62.55 -0.16
C THR A 15 20.61 61.69 0.86
N PHE A 16 19.28 61.63 0.75
CA PHE A 16 18.49 60.61 1.43
C PHE A 16 18.83 59.24 0.81
N LEU A 17 19.65 58.46 1.50
CA LEU A 17 19.81 57.04 1.23
C LEU A 17 18.51 56.34 1.62
N PHE A 18 17.58 56.20 0.68
CA PHE A 18 16.53 55.21 0.78
C PHE A 18 17.18 53.83 0.68
N SER A 19 17.49 53.24 1.83
CA SER A 19 17.74 51.81 1.91
C SER A 19 16.43 51.11 1.56
N GLN A 20 16.28 50.71 0.30
CA GLN A 20 15.32 49.68 -0.05
C GLN A 20 15.75 48.42 0.69
N THR A 21 15.09 48.12 1.80
CA THR A 21 15.00 46.74 2.27
C THR A 21 14.21 45.99 1.22
N SER A 22 14.88 45.52 0.16
CA SER A 22 14.33 44.42 -0.61
C SER A 22 14.28 43.26 0.37
N GLU A 23 13.09 42.95 0.89
CA GLU A 23 12.84 41.61 1.36
C GLU A 23 13.21 40.71 0.18
N THR A 24 14.35 40.04 0.27
CA THR A 24 14.61 38.85 -0.51
C THR A 24 13.48 37.90 -0.15
N LYS A 25 12.39 37.93 -0.91
CA LYS A 25 11.52 36.78 -1.08
C LYS A 25 12.47 35.69 -1.54
N TYR A 26 12.83 34.80 -0.61
CA TYR A 26 13.33 33.49 -0.97
C TYR A 26 12.30 32.96 -1.98
N LEU A 27 12.68 32.92 -3.25
CA LEU A 27 12.00 32.10 -4.21
C LEU A 27 12.02 30.70 -3.59
N ASP A 28 10.85 30.21 -3.17
CA ASP A 28 10.66 28.81 -2.80
C ASP A 28 11.42 27.99 -3.84
N ASN A 29 12.49 27.33 -3.41
CA ASN A 29 13.35 26.60 -4.32
C ASN A 29 12.45 25.56 -5.00
N PRO A 30 12.16 25.67 -6.31
CA PRO A 30 11.18 24.79 -6.97
C PRO A 30 11.67 23.33 -7.02
N LEU A 31 12.94 23.08 -6.67
CA LEU A 31 13.53 21.76 -6.46
C LEU A 31 13.23 21.15 -5.08
N ALA A 32 12.55 21.87 -4.17
CA ALA A 32 12.39 21.51 -2.76
C ALA A 32 10.93 21.30 -2.31
N ILE A 33 9.97 21.13 -3.23
CA ILE A 33 8.63 20.70 -2.84
C ILE A 33 8.67 19.19 -2.59
N GLN A 34 9.00 18.81 -1.36
CA GLN A 34 8.91 17.42 -0.92
C GLN A 34 7.44 17.10 -0.58
N PRO A 35 6.88 16.01 -1.13
CA PRO A 35 5.54 15.58 -0.74
C PRO A 35 5.53 15.28 0.75
N LYS A 36 4.43 15.64 1.42
CA LYS A 36 4.28 15.34 2.85
C LYS A 36 4.10 13.86 3.13
N LEU A 37 3.41 13.16 2.23
CA LEU A 37 3.19 11.73 2.27
C LEU A 37 3.37 11.16 0.87
N VAL A 38 4.11 10.07 0.76
CA VAL A 38 4.15 9.23 -0.44
C VAL A 38 3.32 7.97 -0.17
N VAL A 39 2.40 7.64 -1.07
CA VAL A 39 1.60 6.40 -0.99
C VAL A 39 2.03 5.46 -2.10
N GLY A 40 2.64 4.34 -1.74
CA GLY A 40 3.03 3.27 -2.67
C GLY A 40 1.95 2.20 -2.71
N ILE A 41 1.24 2.06 -3.83
CA ILE A 41 0.14 1.08 -3.97
C ILE A 41 0.58 -0.05 -4.90
N VAL A 42 0.44 -1.29 -4.43
CA VAL A 42 0.58 -2.50 -5.24
C VAL A 42 -0.74 -3.25 -5.25
N VAL A 43 -1.32 -3.46 -6.44
CA VAL A 43 -2.52 -4.31 -6.59
C VAL A 43 -2.06 -5.70 -7.03
N ASP A 44 -2.17 -6.67 -6.14
CA ASP A 44 -1.61 -8.01 -6.33
C ASP A 44 -2.33 -8.73 -7.49
N GLN A 45 -1.55 -9.43 -8.32
CA GLN A 45 -2.01 -10.04 -9.58
C GLN A 45 -2.69 -9.08 -10.59
N MET A 46 -2.50 -7.76 -10.45
CA MET A 46 -3.08 -6.82 -11.40
C MET A 46 -2.39 -6.89 -12.76
N ARG A 47 -3.11 -7.44 -13.74
CA ARG A 47 -2.70 -7.37 -15.14
C ARG A 47 -2.99 -5.97 -15.68
N TYR A 48 -2.08 -5.47 -16.52
CA TYR A 48 -2.22 -4.15 -17.13
C TYR A 48 -3.55 -3.99 -17.88
N ASP A 49 -4.03 -5.05 -18.54
CA ASP A 49 -5.26 -5.01 -19.32
C ASP A 49 -6.51 -4.80 -18.48
N TYR A 50 -6.52 -5.03 -17.15
CA TYR A 50 -7.67 -4.67 -16.31
C TYR A 50 -7.96 -3.17 -16.34
N VAL A 51 -6.93 -2.33 -16.48
CA VAL A 51 -7.11 -0.88 -16.62
C VAL A 51 -7.92 -0.55 -17.87
N THR A 52 -7.55 -1.14 -19.00
CA THR A 52 -8.19 -0.84 -20.30
C THR A 52 -9.49 -1.60 -20.50
N ARG A 53 -9.56 -2.84 -20.01
CA ARG A 53 -10.69 -3.77 -20.19
C ARG A 53 -11.93 -3.27 -19.46
N PHE A 54 -11.77 -2.76 -18.23
CA PHE A 54 -12.91 -2.27 -17.44
C PHE A 54 -13.04 -0.73 -17.45
N TYR A 55 -12.21 -0.03 -18.24
CA TYR A 55 -12.06 1.43 -18.20
C TYR A 55 -13.40 2.20 -18.25
N ASN A 56 -14.29 1.78 -19.15
CA ASN A 56 -15.58 2.45 -19.37
C ASN A 56 -16.56 2.33 -18.20
N LYS A 57 -16.27 1.47 -17.23
CA LYS A 57 -17.10 1.22 -16.04
C LYS A 57 -16.49 1.75 -14.75
N TYR A 58 -15.26 2.24 -14.78
CA TYR A 58 -14.68 2.92 -13.63
C TYR A 58 -15.30 4.29 -13.40
N GLY A 59 -15.45 4.65 -12.11
CA GLY A 59 -15.70 6.02 -11.69
C GLY A 59 -14.48 6.92 -11.88
N GLU A 60 -14.69 8.23 -11.76
CA GLU A 60 -13.65 9.23 -12.06
C GLU A 60 -12.56 9.32 -10.98
N GLY A 61 -12.85 8.97 -9.72
CA GLY A 61 -11.96 9.19 -8.58
C GLY A 61 -10.83 8.16 -8.35
N GLY A 62 -10.83 7.04 -9.08
CA GLY A 62 -9.88 5.92 -8.90
C GLY A 62 -8.87 5.80 -10.04
N PHE A 63 -8.88 4.66 -10.75
CA PHE A 63 -7.97 4.41 -11.88
C PHE A 63 -8.00 5.51 -12.94
N LYS A 64 -9.19 6.04 -13.29
CA LYS A 64 -9.32 7.13 -14.26
C LYS A 64 -8.55 8.38 -13.84
N ARG A 65 -8.68 8.81 -12.57
CA ARG A 65 -7.88 9.90 -12.01
C ARG A 65 -6.38 9.67 -12.20
N MET A 66 -5.89 8.49 -11.80
CA MET A 66 -4.46 8.15 -11.91
C MET A 66 -3.95 8.20 -13.37
N ILE A 67 -4.79 7.82 -14.34
CA ILE A 67 -4.44 7.81 -15.76
C ILE A 67 -4.53 9.20 -16.38
N ASN A 68 -5.57 9.95 -16.05
CA ASN A 68 -5.89 11.23 -16.70
C ASN A 68 -5.09 12.40 -16.10
N GLU A 69 -4.78 12.34 -14.80
CA GLU A 69 -4.07 13.40 -14.06
C GLU A 69 -2.64 13.02 -13.68
N GLY A 70 -2.27 11.74 -13.84
CA GLY A 70 -0.95 11.23 -13.48
C GLY A 70 -0.07 10.90 -14.70
N PHE A 71 0.93 10.06 -14.46
CA PHE A 71 1.81 9.55 -15.51
C PHE A 71 1.66 8.02 -15.62
N THR A 72 1.35 7.52 -16.82
CA THR A 72 1.11 6.09 -17.06
C THR A 72 2.22 5.47 -17.90
N PHE A 73 2.94 4.52 -17.32
CA PHE A 73 3.85 3.65 -18.05
C PHE A 73 3.10 2.46 -18.64
N LYS A 74 3.08 2.34 -19.97
CA LYS A 74 2.28 1.33 -20.69
C LYS A 74 3.05 0.05 -21.05
N ASN A 75 4.36 0.02 -20.81
CA ASN A 75 5.24 -1.08 -21.21
C ASN A 75 6.30 -1.40 -20.15
N HIS A 76 5.86 -1.55 -18.89
CA HIS A 76 6.70 -2.12 -17.84
C HIS A 76 6.55 -3.63 -17.78
N ASN A 77 7.67 -4.33 -17.63
CA ASN A 77 7.73 -5.78 -17.56
C ASN A 77 8.67 -6.20 -16.43
N PHE A 78 8.38 -7.35 -15.81
CA PHE A 78 9.33 -7.97 -14.90
C PHE A 78 10.57 -8.40 -15.68
N ASN A 79 11.74 -8.02 -15.20
CA ASN A 79 13.04 -8.41 -15.76
C ASN A 79 13.65 -9.62 -15.02
N TYR A 80 12.80 -10.41 -14.33
CA TYR A 80 13.18 -11.59 -13.57
C TYR A 80 12.07 -12.63 -13.57
N ILE A 81 12.44 -13.84 -13.13
CA ILE A 81 11.56 -14.99 -12.89
C ILE A 81 11.97 -15.60 -11.54
N PRO A 82 11.03 -16.12 -10.71
CA PRO A 82 9.58 -16.16 -10.89
C PRO A 82 8.85 -14.86 -10.55
N THR A 83 7.71 -14.62 -11.22
CA THR A 83 6.83 -13.46 -10.98
C THR A 83 5.83 -13.74 -9.84
N TYR A 84 6.36 -14.01 -8.65
CA TYR A 84 5.56 -14.23 -7.43
C TYR A 84 5.45 -12.97 -6.59
N THR A 85 4.47 -12.95 -5.67
CA THR A 85 4.19 -11.82 -4.76
C THR A 85 5.43 -11.32 -4.02
N GLY A 86 6.17 -12.20 -3.33
CA GLY A 86 7.34 -11.82 -2.52
C GLY A 86 8.44 -11.15 -3.35
N PRO A 87 8.98 -11.82 -4.39
CA PRO A 87 9.91 -11.21 -5.33
C PRO A 87 9.41 -9.88 -5.90
N GLY A 88 8.14 -9.84 -6.32
CA GLY A 88 7.41 -8.65 -6.78
C GLY A 88 7.54 -7.45 -5.86
N HIS A 89 7.08 -7.61 -4.61
CA HIS A 89 7.05 -6.52 -3.64
C HIS A 89 8.47 -6.09 -3.27
N ALA A 90 9.41 -7.01 -3.09
CA ALA A 90 10.80 -6.64 -2.84
C ALA A 90 11.41 -5.84 -4.00
N SER A 91 11.23 -6.28 -5.25
CA SER A 91 11.80 -5.59 -6.41
C SER A 91 11.27 -4.18 -6.62
N ILE A 92 9.95 -3.95 -6.41
CA ILE A 92 9.33 -2.62 -6.56
C ILE A 92 9.98 -1.60 -5.62
N PHE A 93 10.24 -1.99 -4.36
CA PHE A 93 10.70 -1.05 -3.33
C PHE A 93 12.22 -1.02 -3.16
N THR A 94 12.95 -2.02 -3.64
CA THR A 94 14.43 -2.03 -3.63
C THR A 94 15.04 -1.47 -4.92
N GLY A 95 14.28 -1.44 -6.02
CA GLY A 95 14.79 -1.04 -7.33
C GLY A 95 15.79 -2.04 -7.92
N THR A 96 15.84 -3.28 -7.41
CA THR A 96 16.72 -4.34 -7.89
C THR A 96 15.98 -5.67 -8.02
N THR A 97 16.68 -6.71 -8.47
CA THR A 97 16.10 -8.02 -8.80
C THR A 97 16.32 -9.06 -7.69
N PRO A 98 15.61 -10.21 -7.74
CA PRO A 98 15.75 -11.28 -6.75
C PRO A 98 17.17 -11.81 -6.54
N SER A 99 18.00 -11.78 -7.59
CA SER A 99 19.42 -12.14 -7.51
C SER A 99 20.22 -11.25 -6.57
N ILE A 100 19.78 -10.02 -6.32
CA ILE A 100 20.48 -9.03 -5.48
C ILE A 100 19.78 -8.89 -4.12
N HIS A 101 18.47 -8.62 -4.10
CA HIS A 101 17.75 -8.44 -2.82
C HIS A 101 17.50 -9.75 -2.07
N GLY A 102 17.68 -10.91 -2.71
CA GLY A 102 17.68 -12.23 -2.07
C GLY A 102 16.32 -12.90 -1.86
N ILE A 103 15.21 -12.22 -2.18
CA ILE A 103 13.86 -12.77 -2.11
C ILE A 103 13.52 -13.41 -3.46
N ILE A 104 13.86 -14.70 -3.62
CA ILE A 104 13.83 -15.42 -4.90
C ILE A 104 12.49 -16.08 -5.23
N ALA A 105 11.65 -16.31 -4.24
CA ALA A 105 10.31 -16.86 -4.37
C ALA A 105 9.49 -16.51 -3.11
N ASN A 106 8.20 -16.88 -3.07
CA ASN A 106 7.45 -16.86 -1.80
C ASN A 106 8.04 -17.87 -0.81
N ASP A 107 8.40 -19.05 -1.32
CA ASP A 107 9.01 -20.14 -0.57
C ASP A 107 10.17 -20.73 -1.39
N TRP A 108 11.25 -21.13 -0.74
CA TRP A 108 12.35 -21.83 -1.41
C TRP A 108 13.04 -22.82 -0.49
N TYR A 109 13.77 -23.76 -1.06
CA TYR A 109 14.61 -24.68 -0.29
C TYR A 109 15.95 -24.03 0.06
N ASP A 110 16.20 -23.83 1.35
CA ASP A 110 17.51 -23.41 1.85
C ASP A 110 18.40 -24.65 2.08
N LYS A 111 19.40 -24.81 1.21
CA LYS A 111 20.33 -25.94 1.25
C LYS A 111 21.24 -25.97 2.47
N THR A 112 21.42 -24.84 3.16
CA THR A 112 22.32 -24.72 4.33
C THR A 112 21.65 -25.32 5.56
N ILE A 113 20.38 -25.00 5.77
CA ILE A 113 19.58 -25.53 6.89
C ILE A 113 18.71 -26.73 6.49
N GLN A 114 18.75 -27.11 5.20
CA GLN A 114 18.06 -28.26 4.60
C GLN A 114 16.53 -28.24 4.77
N LYS A 115 15.90 -27.06 4.64
CA LYS A 115 14.46 -26.88 4.84
C LYS A 115 13.86 -25.95 3.79
N SER A 116 12.57 -26.13 3.49
CA SER A 116 11.80 -25.08 2.83
C SER A 116 11.62 -23.91 3.80
N VAL A 117 11.87 -22.70 3.33
CA VAL A 117 11.72 -21.47 4.09
C VAL A 117 10.74 -20.55 3.38
N TYR A 118 9.93 -19.85 4.18
CA TYR A 118 9.04 -18.80 3.69
C TYR A 118 9.76 -17.44 3.70
N CYS A 119 9.48 -16.61 2.71
CA CYS A 119 10.23 -15.40 2.39
C CYS A 119 10.38 -14.38 3.53
N VAL A 120 9.40 -14.33 4.44
CA VAL A 120 9.41 -13.44 5.60
C VAL A 120 9.25 -14.18 6.92
N GLN A 121 9.20 -15.53 6.93
CA GLN A 121 9.11 -16.28 8.19
C GLN A 121 10.40 -16.16 8.99
N ASP A 122 10.27 -15.79 10.26
CA ASP A 122 11.34 -15.65 11.24
C ASP A 122 10.93 -16.22 12.60
N ASP A 123 11.37 -17.44 12.88
CA ASP A 123 11.02 -18.14 14.13
C ASP A 123 11.66 -17.51 15.38
N SER A 124 12.61 -16.58 15.22
CA SER A 124 13.25 -15.85 16.32
C SER A 124 12.43 -14.65 16.82
N ILE A 125 11.41 -14.25 16.05
CA ILE A 125 10.52 -13.15 16.36
C ILE A 125 9.20 -13.69 16.92
N ASN A 126 8.62 -12.97 17.87
CA ASN A 126 7.30 -13.24 18.42
C ASN A 126 6.20 -12.45 17.72
N SER A 127 5.01 -13.04 17.65
CA SER A 127 3.80 -12.39 17.18
C SER A 127 3.35 -11.25 18.11
N VAL A 128 2.76 -10.21 17.53
CA VAL A 128 2.20 -9.08 18.28
C VAL A 128 0.77 -8.84 17.81
N GLY A 129 -0.19 -8.83 18.75
CA GLY A 129 -1.64 -8.73 18.45
C GLY A 129 -2.37 -10.07 18.33
N THR A 130 -1.68 -11.20 18.48
CA THR A 130 -2.22 -12.57 18.47
C THR A 130 -1.32 -13.52 19.24
N GLU A 131 -1.88 -14.61 19.78
CA GLU A 131 -1.12 -15.74 20.33
C GLU A 131 -0.68 -16.74 19.25
N ASN A 132 -1.21 -16.63 18.03
CA ASN A 132 -0.88 -17.48 16.90
C ASN A 132 0.53 -17.19 16.38
N ASN A 133 1.25 -18.18 15.85
CA ASN A 133 2.56 -18.01 15.19
C ASN A 133 2.51 -17.22 13.86
N SER A 134 1.33 -16.77 13.41
CA SER A 134 1.16 -15.96 12.19
C SER A 134 1.87 -14.60 12.24
N GLY A 135 2.29 -14.16 13.42
CA GLY A 135 3.08 -12.96 13.62
C GLY A 135 4.60 -13.19 13.62
N LYS A 136 5.10 -14.43 13.47
CA LYS A 136 6.55 -14.75 13.46
C LYS A 136 7.19 -14.41 12.11
N MET A 137 7.15 -13.13 11.76
CA MET A 137 7.54 -12.62 10.44
C MET A 137 8.46 -11.40 10.56
N SER A 138 9.46 -11.31 9.69
CA SER A 138 10.42 -10.20 9.61
C SER A 138 11.04 -10.08 8.21
N PRO A 139 11.70 -8.96 7.87
CA PRO A 139 12.38 -8.80 6.59
C PRO A 139 13.78 -9.45 6.55
N HIS A 140 14.19 -10.26 7.55
CA HIS A 140 15.60 -10.68 7.72
C HIS A 140 16.22 -11.43 6.53
N ARG A 141 15.42 -12.00 5.63
CA ARG A 141 15.90 -12.68 4.43
C ARG A 141 16.22 -11.73 3.29
N MET A 142 15.77 -10.48 3.37
CA MET A 142 16.08 -9.43 2.40
C MET A 142 17.49 -8.89 2.66
N LYS A 143 18.29 -8.78 1.61
CA LYS A 143 19.72 -8.43 1.70
C LYS A 143 20.02 -6.95 1.44
N THR A 144 19.03 -6.21 0.97
CA THR A 144 19.19 -4.84 0.47
C THR A 144 18.17 -3.90 1.08
N THR A 145 18.54 -2.64 1.22
CA THR A 145 17.61 -1.59 1.65
C THR A 145 16.55 -1.27 0.61
N THR A 146 15.38 -0.83 1.05
CA THR A 146 14.33 -0.27 0.20
C THR A 146 14.46 1.25 0.04
N ILE A 147 13.69 1.86 -0.85
CA ILE A 147 13.51 3.32 -0.91
C ILE A 147 12.97 3.87 0.42
N THR A 148 12.16 3.09 1.14
CA THR A 148 11.64 3.49 2.45
C THR A 148 12.70 3.42 3.54
N ASP A 149 13.61 2.43 3.51
CA ASP A 149 14.80 2.42 4.36
C ASP A 149 15.67 3.66 4.12
N GLN A 150 15.89 4.00 2.85
CA GLN A 150 16.65 5.21 2.48
C GLN A 150 15.96 6.49 2.94
N LEU A 151 14.63 6.57 2.88
CA LEU A 151 13.87 7.70 3.42
C LEU A 151 14.05 7.83 4.93
N ARG A 152 13.94 6.74 5.69
CA ARG A 152 14.17 6.78 7.14
C ARG A 152 15.61 7.17 7.46
N LEU A 153 16.60 6.63 6.75
CA LEU A 153 18.01 7.02 6.94
C LEU A 153 18.24 8.51 6.64
N ALA A 154 17.75 9.01 5.51
CA ALA A 154 17.92 10.40 5.09
C ALA A 154 17.24 11.40 6.05
N THR A 155 16.16 10.99 6.71
CA THR A 155 15.41 11.80 7.68
C THR A 155 15.84 11.58 9.12
N GLN A 156 16.93 10.84 9.36
CA GLN A 156 17.40 10.48 10.70
C GLN A 156 16.29 9.82 11.54
N GLN A 157 15.59 8.87 10.91
CA GLN A 157 14.51 8.06 11.46
C GLN A 157 13.22 8.85 11.82
N LYS A 158 13.15 10.15 11.47
CA LYS A 158 11.97 10.99 11.71
C LYS A 158 10.79 10.66 10.81
N SER A 159 11.05 10.16 9.60
CA SER A 159 9.99 9.70 8.70
C SER A 159 9.29 8.47 9.28
N LYS A 160 7.95 8.50 9.23
CA LYS A 160 7.10 7.35 9.49
C LYS A 160 6.91 6.55 8.20
N VAL A 161 7.20 5.25 8.27
CA VAL A 161 7.05 4.32 7.16
C VAL A 161 6.16 3.18 7.62
N ILE A 162 5.02 2.99 6.97
CA ILE A 162 4.02 1.96 7.34
C ILE A 162 3.65 1.12 6.13
N GLY A 163 3.57 -0.19 6.33
CA GLY A 163 3.23 -1.20 5.33
C GLY A 163 1.98 -1.94 5.74
N ILE A 164 1.00 -2.04 4.84
CA ILE A 164 -0.32 -2.62 5.14
C ILE A 164 -0.71 -3.58 4.01
N SER A 165 -1.13 -4.79 4.37
CA SER A 165 -1.58 -5.81 3.41
C SER A 165 -2.38 -6.92 4.08
N LEU A 166 -3.22 -7.63 3.33
CA LEU A 166 -3.78 -8.90 3.84
C LEU A 166 -2.73 -10.01 3.96
N LYS A 167 -1.57 -9.84 3.31
CA LYS A 167 -0.45 -10.79 3.31
C LYS A 167 0.75 -10.17 4.01
N ASP A 168 1.34 -10.88 4.97
CA ASP A 168 2.58 -10.48 5.66
C ASP A 168 3.68 -9.97 4.69
N ARG A 169 4.06 -10.74 3.67
CA ARG A 169 5.09 -10.38 2.67
C ARG A 169 4.73 -9.13 1.85
N GLY A 170 3.43 -8.86 1.69
CA GLY A 170 2.92 -7.68 1.00
C GLY A 170 3.04 -6.40 1.84
N ALA A 171 3.07 -6.54 3.17
CA ALA A 171 3.28 -5.42 4.10
C ALA A 171 4.78 -5.24 4.46
N ILE A 172 5.49 -6.34 4.69
CA ILE A 172 6.86 -6.39 5.23
C ILE A 172 7.92 -5.96 4.20
N LEU A 173 7.89 -6.53 3.00
CA LEU A 173 8.94 -6.30 2.00
C LEU A 173 8.99 -4.85 1.49
N PRO A 174 7.85 -4.15 1.30
CA PRO A 174 7.86 -2.74 0.91
C PRO A 174 8.53 -1.79 1.91
N VAL A 175 8.40 -2.06 3.22
CA VAL A 175 8.85 -1.13 4.26
C VAL A 175 10.30 -1.32 4.68
N GLY A 176 10.95 -2.36 4.18
CA GLY A 176 12.36 -2.58 4.43
C GLY A 176 12.66 -3.07 5.84
N HIS A 177 13.88 -2.79 6.27
CA HIS A 177 14.42 -3.19 7.58
C HIS A 177 14.09 -2.20 8.68
N SER A 178 13.56 -1.03 8.32
CA SER A 178 13.34 0.05 9.26
C SER A 178 11.90 0.53 9.34
N GLY A 179 11.01 0.29 8.38
CA GLY A 179 9.61 0.68 8.57
C GLY A 179 8.82 -0.25 9.49
N THR A 180 7.52 0.02 9.63
CA THR A 180 6.57 -0.77 10.42
C THR A 180 5.60 -1.50 9.49
N ALA A 181 5.25 -2.76 9.77
CA ALA A 181 4.31 -3.52 8.94
C ALA A 181 3.14 -4.09 9.75
N TYR A 182 1.95 -4.08 9.14
CA TYR A 182 0.73 -4.68 9.66
C TYR A 182 0.09 -5.60 8.62
N TRP A 183 -0.36 -6.77 9.04
CA TRP A 183 -1.06 -7.70 8.16
C TRP A 183 -2.29 -8.34 8.79
N PHE A 184 -3.25 -8.70 7.94
CA PHE A 184 -4.54 -9.21 8.40
C PHE A 184 -4.51 -10.70 8.73
N LEU A 185 -4.72 -11.02 10.00
CA LEU A 185 -5.02 -12.35 10.50
C LEU A 185 -6.53 -12.56 10.54
N GLY A 186 -7.05 -13.34 9.58
CA GLY A 186 -8.44 -13.75 9.54
C GLY A 186 -8.73 -14.87 10.54
N LYS A 187 -9.25 -16.00 10.04
CA LYS A 187 -9.71 -17.14 10.86
C LYS A 187 -10.71 -16.71 11.92
N GLU A 188 -10.47 -17.03 13.19
CA GLU A 188 -11.36 -16.68 14.31
C GLU A 188 -11.10 -15.26 14.85
N GLU A 189 -9.95 -14.66 14.55
CA GLU A 189 -9.50 -13.45 15.25
C GLU A 189 -9.95 -12.17 14.56
N ALA A 190 -9.89 -12.12 13.22
CA ALA A 190 -10.26 -10.94 12.44
C ALA A 190 -9.47 -9.67 12.81
N LYS A 191 -8.15 -9.80 13.02
CA LYS A 191 -7.28 -8.73 13.53
C LYS A 191 -6.18 -8.35 12.55
N TRP A 192 -5.81 -7.08 12.57
CA TRP A 192 -4.52 -6.63 12.07
C TRP A 192 -3.46 -6.88 13.14
N ILE A 193 -2.41 -7.57 12.76
CA ILE A 193 -1.32 -7.99 13.64
C ILE A 193 0.02 -7.46 13.13
N SER A 194 1.05 -7.58 13.96
CA SER A 194 2.43 -7.29 13.61
C SER A 194 3.38 -8.31 14.27
N SER A 195 4.66 -7.96 14.37
CA SER A 195 5.67 -8.78 15.02
C SER A 195 6.59 -7.94 15.91
N SER A 196 7.27 -8.64 16.82
CA SER A 196 8.25 -8.04 17.73
C SER A 196 9.53 -7.54 17.06
N PHE A 197 9.67 -7.75 15.74
CA PHE A 197 10.66 -7.02 14.95
C PHE A 197 10.34 -5.52 14.87
N TYR A 198 9.05 -5.17 14.85
CA TYR A 198 8.58 -3.80 14.65
C TYR A 198 8.21 -3.07 15.94
N MET A 199 7.58 -3.77 16.88
CA MET A 199 7.01 -3.17 18.10
C MET A 199 6.83 -4.22 19.19
N GLU A 200 6.85 -3.82 20.45
CA GLU A 200 6.56 -4.73 21.57
C GLU A 200 5.05 -4.98 21.73
N THR A 201 4.25 -3.94 21.53
CA THR A 201 2.78 -3.97 21.62
C THR A 201 2.16 -3.21 20.46
N LEU A 202 0.93 -3.56 20.08
CA LEU A 202 0.18 -2.81 19.09
C LEU A 202 -0.13 -1.40 19.62
N PRO A 203 -0.01 -0.34 18.79
CA PRO A 203 -0.45 0.99 19.20
C PRO A 203 -1.97 1.04 19.41
N GLU A 204 -2.41 2.04 20.15
CA GLU A 204 -3.81 2.21 20.55
C GLU A 204 -4.75 2.23 19.35
N TRP A 205 -4.44 2.97 18.29
CA TRP A 205 -5.28 3.05 17.09
C TRP A 205 -5.50 1.70 16.40
N VAL A 206 -4.52 0.78 16.44
CA VAL A 206 -4.68 -0.58 15.89
C VAL A 206 -5.55 -1.41 16.81
N THR A 207 -5.36 -1.27 18.12
CA THR A 207 -6.17 -1.96 19.13
C THR A 207 -7.65 -1.53 19.03
N ASP A 208 -7.90 -0.24 18.87
CA ASP A 208 -9.22 0.34 18.66
C ASP A 208 -9.86 -0.16 17.37
N PHE A 209 -9.10 -0.15 16.26
CA PHE A 209 -9.59 -0.70 14.98
C PHE A 209 -9.99 -2.17 15.13
N ASN A 210 -9.12 -2.99 15.73
CA ASN A 210 -9.36 -4.42 15.93
C ASN A 210 -10.56 -4.70 16.86
N THR A 211 -10.80 -3.85 17.86
CA THR A 211 -11.89 -4.02 18.83
C THR A 211 -13.21 -3.38 18.41
N SER A 212 -13.19 -2.46 17.43
CA SER A 212 -14.38 -1.79 16.87
C SER A 212 -15.44 -2.75 16.31
N GLY A 213 -15.02 -3.97 15.93
CA GLY A 213 -15.87 -4.95 15.28
C GLY A 213 -16.15 -4.64 13.80
N VAL A 214 -15.53 -3.61 13.21
CA VAL A 214 -15.75 -3.21 11.81
C VAL A 214 -15.50 -4.36 10.83
N VAL A 215 -14.48 -5.19 11.09
CA VAL A 215 -14.16 -6.35 10.22
C VAL A 215 -15.34 -7.32 10.09
N LYS A 216 -16.20 -7.41 11.11
CA LYS A 216 -17.38 -8.30 11.09
C LYS A 216 -18.44 -7.84 10.10
N SER A 217 -18.55 -6.55 9.83
CA SER A 217 -19.53 -6.02 8.86
C SER A 217 -19.20 -6.43 7.42
N TYR A 218 -17.95 -6.81 7.16
CA TYR A 218 -17.49 -7.24 5.85
C TYR A 218 -17.84 -8.70 5.50
N LEU A 219 -18.29 -9.51 6.46
CA LEU A 219 -19.01 -10.76 6.18
C LEU A 219 -20.46 -10.45 5.81
N GLN A 220 -20.65 -9.73 4.71
CA GLN A 220 -21.94 -9.34 4.15
C GLN A 220 -22.19 -10.06 2.82
N GLU A 221 -23.36 -9.86 2.22
CA GLU A 221 -23.61 -10.39 0.87
C GLU A 221 -22.65 -9.73 -0.14
N TRP A 222 -21.97 -10.55 -0.93
CA TRP A 222 -21.29 -10.11 -2.13
C TRP A 222 -22.19 -10.37 -3.34
N ASN A 223 -22.79 -9.29 -3.84
CA ASN A 223 -23.50 -9.25 -5.11
C ASN A 223 -22.77 -8.31 -6.08
N THR A 224 -23.07 -8.37 -7.38
CA THR A 224 -22.44 -7.48 -8.36
C THR A 224 -22.85 -6.02 -8.15
N LEU A 225 -21.88 -5.09 -8.27
CA LEU A 225 -22.09 -3.64 -8.15
C LEU A 225 -23.08 -3.10 -9.19
N TYR A 226 -22.98 -3.58 -10.44
CA TYR A 226 -23.94 -3.28 -11.50
C TYR A 226 -24.85 -4.48 -11.76
N PRO A 227 -25.96 -4.33 -12.53
CA PRO A 227 -26.70 -5.48 -13.02
C PRO A 227 -25.77 -6.48 -13.73
N ILE A 228 -25.85 -7.76 -13.38
CA ILE A 228 -24.88 -8.78 -13.82
C ILE A 228 -24.80 -8.93 -15.35
N GLN A 229 -25.86 -8.54 -16.06
CA GLN A 229 -25.92 -8.50 -17.53
C GLN A 229 -24.98 -7.45 -18.13
N ASN A 230 -24.64 -6.42 -17.36
CA ASN A 230 -23.71 -5.37 -17.78
C ASN A 230 -22.26 -5.81 -17.66
N TYR A 231 -21.93 -6.98 -17.11
CA TYR A 231 -20.55 -7.49 -16.99
C TYR A 231 -20.12 -8.17 -18.28
N SER A 232 -20.08 -7.39 -19.37
CA SER A 232 -19.84 -7.84 -20.75
C SER A 232 -18.36 -8.10 -21.07
N GLU A 233 -17.44 -7.62 -20.23
CA GLU A 233 -15.99 -7.84 -20.36
C GLU A 233 -15.51 -9.03 -19.54
N SER A 234 -16.43 -9.90 -19.13
CA SER A 234 -16.17 -11.14 -18.40
C SER A 234 -16.94 -12.28 -19.04
N GLY A 235 -16.57 -13.51 -18.69
CA GLY A 235 -17.27 -14.72 -19.12
C GLY A 235 -18.68 -14.84 -18.52
N PRO A 236 -19.38 -15.95 -18.83
CA PRO A 236 -20.60 -16.35 -18.14
C PRO A 236 -20.37 -16.44 -16.63
N ASP A 237 -21.42 -16.21 -15.84
CA ASP A 237 -21.34 -16.32 -14.37
C ASP A 237 -21.09 -17.76 -13.91
N LYS A 238 -21.68 -18.74 -14.59
CA LYS A 238 -21.48 -20.15 -14.31
C LYS A 238 -20.48 -20.75 -15.29
N THR A 239 -19.32 -21.16 -14.78
CA THR A 239 -18.32 -21.90 -15.57
C THR A 239 -17.82 -23.16 -14.84
N ASN A 240 -17.12 -24.04 -15.56
CA ASN A 240 -16.45 -25.21 -14.96
C ASN A 240 -14.98 -24.94 -14.59
N PHE A 241 -14.52 -23.69 -14.74
CA PHE A 241 -13.12 -23.30 -14.54
C PHE A 241 -12.91 -22.44 -13.28
N GLU A 242 -13.99 -22.09 -12.58
CA GLU A 242 -13.98 -21.35 -11.33
C GLU A 242 -14.10 -22.32 -10.14
N LYS A 243 -13.34 -22.08 -9.09
CA LYS A 243 -13.51 -22.79 -7.82
C LYS A 243 -14.76 -22.28 -7.12
N THR A 244 -15.44 -23.18 -6.42
CA THR A 244 -16.64 -22.87 -5.65
C THR A 244 -16.29 -22.83 -4.16
N PHE A 245 -16.85 -21.86 -3.42
CA PHE A 245 -16.77 -21.86 -1.97
C PHE A 245 -17.45 -23.09 -1.38
N ASN A 246 -16.87 -23.68 -0.32
CA ASN A 246 -17.49 -24.78 0.39
C ASN A 246 -18.89 -24.37 0.88
N GLY A 247 -19.87 -25.26 0.75
CA GLY A 247 -21.26 -24.97 1.10
C GLY A 247 -22.09 -24.32 0.00
N LYS A 248 -21.52 -24.08 -1.19
CA LYS A 248 -22.26 -23.61 -2.38
C LYS A 248 -22.13 -24.64 -3.52
N GLU A 249 -23.17 -24.76 -4.36
CA GLU A 249 -23.20 -25.71 -5.48
C GLU A 249 -22.43 -25.23 -6.72
N SER A 250 -22.27 -23.91 -6.88
CA SER A 250 -21.52 -23.31 -8.00
C SER A 250 -21.00 -21.92 -7.65
N SER A 251 -19.99 -21.45 -8.37
CA SER A 251 -19.41 -20.11 -8.29
C SER A 251 -20.25 -19.08 -9.04
N VAL A 252 -21.49 -18.85 -8.59
CA VAL A 252 -22.41 -17.87 -9.19
C VAL A 252 -22.89 -16.86 -8.17
N PHE A 253 -23.09 -15.61 -8.59
CA PHE A 253 -23.63 -14.57 -7.71
C PHE A 253 -25.09 -14.86 -7.31
N PRO A 254 -25.55 -14.37 -6.13
CA PRO A 254 -24.78 -13.70 -5.07
C PRO A 254 -24.13 -14.68 -4.07
N TYR A 255 -23.19 -14.18 -3.26
CA TYR A 255 -22.53 -14.93 -2.19
C TYR A 255 -22.91 -14.40 -0.80
N ASP A 256 -23.63 -15.19 -0.01
CA ASP A 256 -23.85 -14.89 1.42
C ASP A 256 -22.59 -15.27 2.22
N LEU A 257 -21.68 -14.30 2.38
CA LEU A 257 -20.40 -14.55 3.04
C LEU A 257 -20.56 -14.92 4.51
N LYS A 258 -21.62 -14.45 5.17
CA LYS A 258 -21.87 -14.79 6.58
C LYS A 258 -22.23 -16.27 6.73
N ALA A 259 -23.06 -16.79 5.83
CA ALA A 259 -23.41 -18.21 5.80
C ALA A 259 -22.23 -19.10 5.36
N LEU A 260 -21.38 -18.61 4.45
CA LEU A 260 -20.24 -19.36 3.91
C LEU A 260 -19.02 -19.36 4.83
N ALA A 261 -18.82 -18.32 5.65
CA ALA A 261 -17.64 -18.15 6.48
C ALA A 261 -17.27 -19.38 7.35
N PRO A 262 -18.20 -20.02 8.10
CA PRO A 262 -17.87 -21.14 8.98
C PRO A 262 -17.21 -22.35 8.29
N VAL A 263 -17.44 -22.54 6.99
CA VAL A 263 -16.89 -23.66 6.21
C VAL A 263 -15.80 -23.23 5.22
N ASN A 264 -15.41 -21.95 5.23
CA ASN A 264 -14.38 -21.36 4.38
C ASN A 264 -13.33 -20.57 5.19
N GLY A 265 -13.03 -20.99 6.42
CA GLY A 265 -11.98 -20.37 7.23
C GLY A 265 -12.38 -19.07 7.93
N ASN A 266 -13.67 -18.89 8.21
CA ASN A 266 -14.23 -17.75 8.92
C ASN A 266 -13.80 -16.41 8.30
N PHE A 267 -13.09 -15.55 9.02
CA PHE A 267 -12.67 -14.24 8.53
C PHE A 267 -11.59 -14.31 7.44
N ASP A 268 -10.94 -15.47 7.21
CA ASP A 268 -10.07 -15.63 6.06
C ASP A 268 -10.85 -15.53 4.73
N LEU A 269 -12.14 -15.88 4.71
CA LEU A 269 -13.00 -15.75 3.52
C LEU A 269 -13.01 -14.32 2.97
N ILE A 270 -12.92 -13.30 3.83
CA ILE A 270 -12.89 -11.89 3.40
C ILE A 270 -11.75 -11.61 2.41
N LYS A 271 -10.61 -12.30 2.56
CA LYS A 271 -9.44 -12.15 1.67
C LYS A 271 -9.76 -12.55 0.23
N GLU A 272 -10.71 -13.46 0.01
CA GLU A 272 -11.16 -13.93 -1.31
C GLU A 272 -12.35 -13.13 -1.86
N THR A 273 -12.58 -11.91 -1.35
CA THR A 273 -13.68 -11.03 -1.75
C THR A 273 -13.20 -9.59 -1.88
N PRO A 274 -13.92 -8.69 -2.60
CA PRO A 274 -13.54 -7.29 -2.74
C PRO A 274 -13.40 -6.58 -1.38
N PHE A 275 -14.14 -7.06 -0.38
CA PHE A 275 -14.15 -6.53 0.97
C PHE A 275 -12.81 -6.65 1.70
N GLY A 276 -11.94 -7.58 1.30
CA GLY A 276 -10.55 -7.63 1.79
C GLY A 276 -9.75 -6.38 1.40
N ASN A 277 -9.98 -5.83 0.21
CA ASN A 277 -9.40 -4.55 -0.18
C ASN A 277 -10.09 -3.38 0.54
N SER A 278 -11.40 -3.45 0.80
CA SER A 278 -12.11 -2.44 1.59
C SER A 278 -11.56 -2.33 3.02
N ILE A 279 -11.40 -3.45 3.75
CA ILE A 279 -10.78 -3.42 5.09
C ILE A 279 -9.34 -2.91 5.06
N THR A 280 -8.61 -3.19 3.98
CA THR A 280 -7.23 -2.70 3.80
C THR A 280 -7.22 -1.18 3.66
N THR A 281 -8.17 -0.61 2.92
CA THR A 281 -8.34 0.85 2.78
C THR A 281 -8.74 1.48 4.11
N ASP A 282 -9.73 0.94 4.81
CA ASP A 282 -10.16 1.48 6.11
C ASP A 282 -9.02 1.47 7.14
N PHE A 283 -8.24 0.39 7.18
CA PHE A 283 -7.08 0.29 8.06
C PHE A 283 -5.97 1.26 7.66
N ALA A 284 -5.77 1.50 6.35
CA ALA A 284 -4.82 2.51 5.88
C ALA A 284 -5.26 3.95 6.23
N ILE A 285 -6.55 4.26 6.18
CA ILE A 285 -7.09 5.54 6.65
C ILE A 285 -6.89 5.68 8.17
N ALA A 286 -7.20 4.64 8.94
CA ALA A 286 -6.95 4.63 10.38
C ALA A 286 -5.47 4.81 10.71
N ALA A 287 -4.55 4.25 9.91
CA ALA A 287 -3.12 4.47 10.06
C ALA A 287 -2.71 5.92 9.78
N ILE A 288 -3.27 6.56 8.74
CA ILE A 288 -3.02 7.98 8.45
C ILE A 288 -3.44 8.86 9.63
N GLU A 289 -4.62 8.61 10.19
CA GLU A 289 -5.16 9.36 11.32
C GLU A 289 -4.38 9.08 12.62
N GLY A 290 -4.23 7.80 12.97
CA GLY A 290 -3.59 7.36 14.22
C GLY A 290 -2.10 7.71 14.30
N GLU A 291 -1.42 7.81 13.15
CA GLU A 291 0.00 8.14 13.09
C GLU A 291 0.27 9.56 12.62
N ASN A 292 -0.78 10.34 12.29
CA ASN A 292 -0.68 11.67 11.70
C ASN A 292 0.25 11.69 10.46
N LEU A 293 0.12 10.71 9.58
CA LEU A 293 0.99 10.59 8.39
C LEU A 293 0.84 11.80 7.49
N GLY A 294 1.97 12.42 7.12
CA GLY A 294 2.00 13.64 6.30
C GLY A 294 1.73 14.94 7.06
N ALA A 295 1.47 14.89 8.37
CA ALA A 295 1.47 16.09 9.21
C ALA A 295 2.88 16.53 9.65
N ASN A 296 3.88 15.66 9.43
CA ASN A 296 5.26 15.89 9.86
C ASN A 296 6.02 16.92 9.00
N THR A 297 7.18 17.34 9.51
CA THR A 297 8.10 18.23 8.78
C THR A 297 8.85 17.52 7.66
N VAL A 298 9.04 16.20 7.79
CA VAL A 298 9.66 15.33 6.78
C VAL A 298 8.60 14.51 6.04
N THR A 299 8.94 14.01 4.86
CA THR A 299 8.09 13.08 4.10
C THR A 299 7.88 11.78 4.86
N ASP A 300 6.63 11.34 4.97
CA ASP A 300 6.25 10.00 5.43
C ASP A 300 5.97 9.08 4.23
N PHE A 301 5.95 7.75 4.46
CA PHE A 301 5.65 6.76 3.42
C PHE A 301 4.61 5.75 3.91
N LEU A 302 3.55 5.56 3.12
CA LEU A 302 2.55 4.52 3.33
C LEU A 302 2.57 3.53 2.16
N ALA A 303 2.97 2.30 2.40
CA ALA A 303 2.95 1.21 1.42
C ALA A 303 1.70 0.34 1.63
N ILE A 304 0.86 0.23 0.61
CA ILE A 304 -0.41 -0.51 0.66
C ILE A 304 -0.39 -1.59 -0.42
N SER A 305 -0.65 -2.84 -0.02
CA SER A 305 -0.79 -3.96 -0.94
C SER A 305 -2.21 -4.50 -0.91
N TYR A 306 -2.96 -4.21 -1.97
CA TYR A 306 -4.31 -4.73 -2.21
C TYR A 306 -4.22 -6.17 -2.69
N SER A 307 -4.55 -7.10 -1.79
CA SER A 307 -4.28 -8.53 -1.98
C SER A 307 -5.49 -9.32 -2.49
N SER A 308 -6.72 -8.82 -2.33
CA SER A 308 -7.92 -9.60 -2.68
C SER A 308 -8.00 -9.94 -4.16
N THR A 309 -7.47 -9.08 -5.03
CA THR A 309 -7.42 -9.31 -6.47
C THR A 309 -6.64 -10.57 -6.84
N ASP A 310 -5.59 -10.89 -6.08
CA ASP A 310 -4.82 -12.12 -6.28
C ASP A 310 -5.57 -13.35 -5.78
N TYR A 311 -6.16 -13.28 -4.59
CA TYR A 311 -6.99 -14.37 -4.06
C TYR A 311 -8.17 -14.67 -4.99
N ILE A 312 -8.91 -13.65 -5.41
CA ILE A 312 -10.05 -13.77 -6.34
C ILE A 312 -9.59 -14.29 -7.70
N GLY A 313 -8.47 -13.79 -8.23
CA GLY A 313 -7.87 -14.31 -9.46
C GLY A 313 -7.48 -15.80 -9.35
N HIS A 314 -7.02 -16.26 -8.20
CA HIS A 314 -6.69 -17.67 -7.95
C HIS A 314 -7.91 -18.57 -7.72
N THR A 315 -9.02 -18.00 -7.23
CA THR A 315 -10.27 -18.73 -6.96
C THR A 315 -11.14 -18.81 -8.21
N PHE A 316 -11.36 -17.70 -8.90
CA PHE A 316 -12.30 -17.57 -10.01
C PHE A 316 -11.63 -17.41 -11.38
N GLY A 317 -10.36 -17.01 -11.42
CA GLY A 317 -9.65 -16.77 -12.67
C GLY A 317 -9.85 -15.36 -13.22
N ILE A 318 -9.01 -15.02 -14.19
CA ILE A 318 -8.83 -13.64 -14.69
C ILE A 318 -9.96 -13.16 -15.61
N ASN A 319 -10.92 -14.01 -15.99
CA ASN A 319 -12.04 -13.68 -16.88
C ASN A 319 -13.40 -13.74 -16.19
N SER A 320 -13.44 -13.95 -14.86
CA SER A 320 -14.69 -14.15 -14.14
C SER A 320 -15.44 -12.84 -13.88
N LYS A 321 -16.72 -12.93 -13.49
CA LYS A 321 -17.49 -11.74 -13.09
C LYS A 321 -17.01 -11.21 -11.75
N GLU A 322 -16.52 -12.07 -10.87
CA GLU A 322 -15.92 -11.74 -9.58
C GLU A 322 -14.71 -10.83 -9.72
N ILE A 323 -13.79 -11.16 -10.64
CA ILE A 323 -12.61 -10.31 -10.83
C ILE A 323 -13.01 -8.95 -11.39
N GLN A 324 -13.94 -8.90 -12.35
CA GLN A 324 -14.46 -7.62 -12.85
C GLN A 324 -15.13 -6.82 -11.72
N ASP A 325 -16.01 -7.44 -10.93
CA ASP A 325 -16.69 -6.76 -9.83
C ASP A 325 -15.71 -6.19 -8.80
N THR A 326 -14.63 -6.93 -8.53
CA THR A 326 -13.56 -6.49 -7.63
C THR A 326 -12.89 -5.22 -8.11
N TYR A 327 -12.59 -5.10 -9.40
CA TYR A 327 -11.92 -3.91 -9.94
C TYR A 327 -12.86 -2.70 -10.05
N LEU A 328 -14.17 -2.91 -10.15
CA LEU A 328 -15.15 -1.83 -10.25
C LEU A 328 -15.44 -1.13 -8.90
N ARG A 329 -15.05 -1.75 -7.78
CA ARG A 329 -15.36 -1.31 -6.42
C ARG A 329 -14.29 -0.43 -5.81
#